data_AF-M0K2K7-F1
#
_entry.id   AF-M0K2K7-F1
#
_cell.length_a   1.000
_cell.length_b   1.000
_cell.length_c   1.000
_cell.angle_alpha   90.00
_cell.angle_beta   90.00
_cell.angle_gamma   90.00
#
_symmetry.space_group_name_H-M   'P 1'
#
loop_
_entity.id
_entity.type
_entity.pdbx_description
1 polymer ?
#
loop_
_entity_poly.entity_id
_entity_poly.type
_entity_poly.pdbx_seq_one_letter_code
_entity_poly.pdbx_strand_id
1 'polypeptide(L)'
;MELELTEVPTETQDELEAFPNVTGTGIGPKQRAGEMDEEAESVIVFVERKVAEADLDDNEVIPEEIEIDGKTYKTDVQESGEIKALELELTAPEAPMELEGRDRAEIKEIPASLSRTRRWRPAPAGVSVGHPDITAGTLGTQPLRTQDEKLVFLTNSHVAADSGRANRGDMVLQPGPYDGGTAPDDEIGSLLGFNVIDADTSSPFPKNRTDSAIVEVTPDHLQTDIWELHEDLRGFTDAEVGAIHTKSGRTTGVTQAKCTARHANFNVRYSHGVAKMVDCDVFNAMAKGGDSGSLIGMEREDGLHGTSLLFAGSSSLTLGIPMANVQEEHGQLTPVTSQDLVDADDMRITGTAFRVSLNPSQSINRWSGPWADRYSVDFVGQPVNNGDWVSTSVESTYRTSSGVYYQIQVENQWSSRSVDCDVKYSVTR
;
A
#
# COMPACT_ATOMS: atom_id res chain seq x y z
N MET A 1 12.30 -17.56 11.82
CA MET A 1 13.27 -18.56 11.30
C MET A 1 14.25 -17.85 10.38
N GLU A 2 15.55 -18.05 10.55
CA GLU A 2 16.56 -17.58 9.60
C GLU A 2 16.71 -18.65 8.51
N LEU A 3 16.51 -18.28 7.24
CA LEU A 3 16.61 -19.20 6.10
C LEU A 3 18.09 -19.42 5.76
N GLU A 4 18.51 -20.68 5.65
CA GLU A 4 19.86 -21.03 5.16
C GLU A 4 19.94 -20.91 3.63
N LEU A 5 18.84 -21.21 2.93
CA LEU A 5 18.74 -21.00 1.48
C LEU A 5 18.27 -19.55 1.21
N THR A 6 19.07 -18.80 0.46
CA THR A 6 18.78 -17.39 0.15
C THR A 6 17.96 -17.22 -1.12
N GLU A 7 18.09 -18.13 -2.08
CA GLU A 7 17.28 -18.16 -3.30
C GLU A 7 17.27 -19.58 -3.90
N VAL A 8 16.22 -19.92 -4.65
CA VAL A 8 16.21 -21.14 -5.45
C VAL A 8 16.99 -20.83 -6.75
N PRO A 9 18.02 -21.60 -7.13
CA PRO A 9 18.77 -21.32 -8.36
C PRO A 9 17.86 -21.33 -9.59
N THR A 10 18.13 -20.45 -10.57
CA THR A 10 17.30 -20.31 -11.77
C THR A 10 17.10 -21.63 -12.53
N GLU A 11 18.12 -22.48 -12.61
CA GLU A 11 18.02 -23.80 -13.26
C GLU A 11 16.98 -24.69 -12.55
N THR A 12 17.04 -24.75 -11.21
CA THR A 12 16.07 -25.48 -10.40
C THR A 12 14.66 -24.88 -10.50
N GLN A 13 14.56 -23.54 -10.56
CA GLN A 13 13.28 -22.87 -10.76
C GLN A 13 12.66 -23.23 -12.11
N ASP A 14 13.44 -23.14 -13.20
CA ASP A 14 12.98 -23.45 -14.55
C ASP A 14 12.56 -24.92 -14.69
N GLU A 15 13.27 -25.85 -14.04
CA GLU A 15 12.90 -27.26 -13.98
C GLU A 15 11.55 -27.47 -13.27
N LEU A 16 11.35 -26.85 -12.11
CA LEU A 16 10.11 -27.00 -11.33
C LEU A 16 8.93 -26.28 -11.98
N GLU A 17 9.16 -25.09 -12.53
CA GLU A 17 8.13 -24.28 -13.21
C GLU A 17 7.72 -24.86 -14.57
N ALA A 18 8.48 -25.83 -15.10
CA ALA A 18 8.10 -26.59 -16.29
C ALA A 18 7.04 -27.68 -16.00
N PHE A 19 6.82 -28.05 -14.73
CA PHE A 19 5.75 -28.99 -14.38
C PHE A 19 4.38 -28.36 -14.66
N PRO A 20 3.42 -29.13 -15.16
CA PRO A 20 2.06 -28.63 -15.33
C PRO A 20 1.51 -28.20 -13.97
N ASN A 21 0.64 -27.18 -13.97
CA ASN A 21 -0.04 -26.67 -12.77
C ASN A 21 0.87 -25.95 -11.75
N VAL A 22 2.19 -25.90 -11.94
CA VAL A 22 3.10 -25.05 -11.14
C VAL A 22 2.95 -23.60 -11.55
N THR A 23 2.74 -22.71 -10.56
CA THR A 23 2.58 -21.26 -10.76
C THR A 23 3.77 -20.45 -10.27
N GLY A 24 4.64 -21.06 -9.44
CA GLY A 24 5.78 -20.39 -8.86
C GLY A 24 6.59 -21.26 -7.92
N THR A 25 7.77 -20.77 -7.54
CA THR A 25 8.68 -21.41 -6.60
C THR A 25 9.20 -20.39 -5.59
N GLY A 26 9.53 -20.80 -4.37
CA GLY A 26 10.09 -19.91 -3.35
C GLY A 26 10.68 -20.69 -2.17
N ILE A 27 11.00 -19.99 -1.09
CA ILE A 27 11.65 -20.58 0.09
C ILE A 27 10.84 -20.29 1.35
N GLY A 28 10.60 -21.32 2.14
CA GLY A 28 9.88 -21.20 3.40
C GLY A 28 9.86 -22.51 4.18
N PRO A 29 9.29 -22.49 5.40
CA PRO A 29 9.09 -23.69 6.18
C PRO A 29 8.01 -24.55 5.54
N LYS A 30 8.19 -25.87 5.66
CA LYS A 30 7.19 -26.82 5.22
C LYS A 30 5.88 -26.61 5.98
N GLN A 31 4.76 -26.66 5.28
CA GLN A 31 3.43 -26.55 5.89
C GLN A 31 2.68 -27.88 5.88
N ARG A 32 2.04 -28.22 7.00
CA ARG A 32 1.12 -29.35 7.09
C ARG A 32 -0.15 -28.93 7.80
N ALA A 33 -1.29 -29.14 7.14
CA ALA A 33 -2.61 -28.79 7.67
C ALA A 33 -2.73 -27.31 8.14
N GLY A 34 -2.00 -26.39 7.49
CA GLY A 34 -1.99 -24.96 7.82
C GLY A 34 -1.01 -24.57 8.94
N GLU A 35 -0.31 -25.53 9.53
CA GLU A 35 0.74 -25.28 10.53
C GLU A 35 2.12 -25.29 9.85
N MET A 36 2.97 -24.31 10.22
CA MET A 36 4.34 -24.18 9.73
C MET A 36 5.27 -25.03 10.60
N ASP A 37 6.07 -25.87 9.96
CA ASP A 37 7.20 -26.56 10.59
C ASP A 37 8.42 -25.63 10.53
N GLU A 38 8.55 -24.76 11.54
CA GLU A 38 9.60 -23.73 11.64
C GLU A 38 11.03 -24.30 11.80
N GLU A 39 11.19 -25.62 11.86
CA GLU A 39 12.51 -26.29 11.86
C GLU A 39 12.86 -26.91 10.51
N ALA A 40 11.91 -26.96 9.57
CA ALA A 40 12.07 -27.62 8.28
C ALA A 40 11.99 -26.63 7.12
N GLU A 41 13.13 -25.97 6.84
CA GLU A 41 13.32 -25.23 5.59
C GLU A 41 13.10 -26.13 4.36
N SER A 42 12.38 -25.59 3.37
CA SER A 42 12.01 -26.30 2.16
C SER A 42 11.93 -25.39 0.93
N VAL A 43 12.09 -25.99 -0.24
CA VAL A 43 11.72 -25.38 -1.52
C VAL A 43 10.21 -25.47 -1.64
N ILE A 44 9.54 -24.32 -1.64
CA ILE A 44 8.10 -24.23 -1.80
C ILE A 44 7.78 -24.26 -3.29
N VAL A 45 6.92 -25.17 -3.70
CA VAL A 45 6.40 -25.28 -5.07
C VAL A 45 4.92 -24.89 -5.04
N PHE A 46 4.62 -23.73 -5.59
CA PHE A 46 3.26 -23.20 -5.66
C PHE A 46 2.54 -23.78 -6.86
N VAL A 47 1.34 -24.30 -6.65
CA VAL A 47 0.50 -24.89 -7.69
C VAL A 47 -0.88 -24.24 -7.74
N GLU A 48 -1.47 -24.13 -8.94
CA GLU A 48 -2.79 -23.53 -9.11
C GLU A 48 -3.85 -24.32 -8.31
N ARG A 49 -3.78 -25.65 -8.36
CA ARG A 49 -4.64 -26.54 -7.56
C ARG A 49 -3.87 -27.75 -7.04
N LYS A 50 -4.12 -28.16 -5.80
CA LYS A 50 -3.67 -29.45 -5.30
C LYS A 50 -4.50 -30.60 -5.90
N VAL A 51 -3.78 -31.59 -6.42
CA VAL A 51 -4.32 -32.84 -6.95
C VAL A 51 -3.75 -33.98 -6.10
N ALA A 52 -4.54 -35.02 -5.83
CA ALA A 52 -4.05 -36.17 -5.11
C ALA A 52 -3.02 -36.92 -5.97
N GLU A 53 -1.93 -37.40 -5.37
CA GLU A 53 -0.85 -38.10 -6.08
C GLU A 53 -1.36 -39.30 -6.90
N ALA A 54 -2.39 -40.00 -6.41
CA ALA A 54 -3.01 -41.12 -7.12
C ALA A 54 -3.74 -40.72 -8.43
N ASP A 55 -4.01 -39.42 -8.61
CA ASP A 55 -4.67 -38.84 -9.78
C ASP A 55 -3.69 -38.07 -10.68
N LEU A 56 -2.38 -38.15 -10.43
CA LEU A 56 -1.31 -37.52 -11.20
C LEU A 56 -0.51 -38.55 -12.01
N ASP A 57 -0.04 -38.16 -13.20
CA ASP A 57 0.97 -38.94 -13.93
C ASP A 57 2.36 -38.75 -13.28
N ASP A 58 3.28 -39.70 -13.46
CA ASP A 58 4.63 -39.66 -12.85
C ASP A 58 5.41 -38.38 -13.17
N ASN A 59 5.16 -37.75 -14.32
CA ASN A 59 5.79 -36.50 -14.76
C ASN A 59 5.08 -35.23 -14.24
N GLU A 60 4.03 -35.38 -13.43
CA GLU A 60 3.31 -34.30 -12.76
C GLU A 60 3.57 -34.30 -11.24
N VAL A 61 4.17 -35.38 -10.73
CA VAL A 61 4.55 -35.49 -9.32
C VAL A 61 5.85 -34.72 -9.07
N ILE A 62 5.75 -33.66 -8.26
CA ILE A 62 6.91 -32.89 -7.82
C ILE A 62 7.82 -33.76 -6.94
N PRO A 63 9.15 -33.79 -7.18
CA PRO A 63 10.08 -34.55 -6.35
C PRO A 63 9.98 -34.17 -4.87
N GLU A 64 10.04 -35.13 -3.94
CA GLU A 64 9.97 -34.85 -2.49
C GLU A 64 11.21 -34.11 -1.95
N GLU A 65 12.33 -34.21 -2.64
CA GLU A 65 13.63 -33.63 -2.31
C GLU A 65 14.34 -33.14 -3.56
N ILE A 66 15.12 -32.06 -3.41
CA ILE A 66 15.91 -31.43 -4.48
C ILE A 66 17.32 -31.18 -3.95
N GLU A 67 18.33 -31.38 -4.81
CA GLU A 67 19.72 -31.05 -4.49
C GLU A 67 20.07 -29.67 -5.04
N ILE A 68 20.46 -28.75 -4.17
CA ILE A 68 20.94 -27.40 -4.51
C ILE A 68 22.32 -27.24 -3.89
N ASP A 69 23.33 -26.95 -4.72
CA ASP A 69 24.73 -26.75 -4.30
C ASP A 69 25.30 -27.88 -3.41
N GLY A 70 24.90 -29.13 -3.67
CA GLY A 70 25.36 -30.30 -2.92
C GLY A 70 24.68 -30.49 -1.55
N LYS A 71 23.62 -29.71 -1.25
CA LYS A 71 22.76 -29.88 -0.08
C LYS A 71 21.35 -30.29 -0.53
N THR A 72 20.77 -31.25 0.18
CA THR A 72 19.41 -31.73 -0.08
C THR A 72 18.39 -30.89 0.70
N TYR A 73 17.40 -30.39 -0.01
CA TYR A 73 16.26 -29.66 0.54
C TYR A 73 14.98 -30.44 0.29
N LYS A 74 14.06 -30.45 1.25
CA LYS A 74 12.71 -30.99 1.04
C LYS A 74 11.91 -30.06 0.15
N THR A 75 10.95 -30.60 -0.57
CA THR A 75 9.92 -29.80 -1.23
C THR A 75 8.65 -29.72 -0.39
N ASP A 76 7.92 -28.63 -0.59
CA ASP A 76 6.56 -28.48 -0.07
C ASP A 76 5.64 -27.92 -1.15
N VAL A 77 4.64 -28.70 -1.53
CA VAL A 77 3.66 -28.29 -2.55
C VAL A 77 2.55 -27.49 -1.86
N GLN A 78 2.35 -26.24 -2.26
CA GLN A 78 1.34 -25.33 -1.67
C GLN A 78 0.38 -24.82 -2.74
N GLU A 79 -0.91 -24.73 -2.41
CA GLU A 79 -1.93 -24.24 -3.35
C GLU A 79 -1.97 -22.71 -3.35
N SER A 80 -1.67 -22.10 -4.48
CA SER A 80 -1.64 -20.65 -4.69
C SER A 80 -2.83 -20.14 -5.50
N GLY A 81 -3.53 -21.00 -6.26
CA GLY A 81 -4.50 -20.54 -7.24
C GLY A 81 -3.84 -19.76 -8.39
N GLU A 82 -4.69 -19.16 -9.23
CA GLU A 82 -4.21 -18.25 -10.28
C GLU A 82 -3.74 -16.92 -9.66
N ILE A 83 -2.48 -16.55 -9.93
CA ILE A 83 -1.92 -15.28 -9.45
C ILE A 83 -2.23 -14.16 -10.42
N LYS A 84 -2.80 -13.08 -9.88
CA LYS A 84 -3.18 -11.88 -10.64
C LYS A 84 -2.64 -10.62 -9.97
N ALA A 85 -2.29 -9.62 -10.77
CA ALA A 85 -2.15 -8.27 -10.27
C ALA A 85 -3.48 -7.85 -9.64
N LEU A 86 -3.45 -7.25 -8.45
CA LEU A 86 -4.66 -6.82 -7.73
C LEU A 86 -5.21 -5.50 -8.29
N GLU A 87 -5.24 -5.40 -9.61
CA GLU A 87 -6.04 -4.45 -10.35
C GLU A 87 -7.51 -4.67 -10.01
N LEU A 88 -8.31 -3.60 -10.06
CA LEU A 88 -9.72 -3.68 -9.70
C LEU A 88 -10.48 -4.53 -10.73
N GLU A 89 -10.68 -5.82 -10.48
CA GLU A 89 -11.65 -6.64 -11.23
C GLU A 89 -13.06 -6.08 -10.96
N LEU A 90 -13.88 -5.91 -12.01
CA LEU A 90 -15.22 -5.30 -11.99
C LEU A 90 -16.28 -6.07 -11.18
N THR A 91 -15.90 -7.12 -10.45
CA THR A 91 -16.78 -7.95 -9.64
C THR A 91 -16.42 -7.82 -8.18
N ALA A 92 -17.36 -7.37 -7.35
CA ALA A 92 -17.21 -7.29 -5.91
C ALA A 92 -17.07 -8.70 -5.29
N PRO A 93 -15.98 -9.02 -4.57
CA PRO A 93 -15.85 -10.32 -3.91
C PRO A 93 -15.79 -10.24 -2.37
N GLU A 94 -16.09 -11.39 -1.76
CA GLU A 94 -16.42 -11.69 -0.36
C GLU A 94 -15.42 -11.19 0.69
N ALA A 95 -15.94 -10.68 1.82
CA ALA A 95 -15.22 -10.02 2.91
C ALA A 95 -13.95 -10.79 3.37
N PRO A 96 -12.84 -10.09 3.69
CA PRO A 96 -11.67 -10.75 4.25
C PRO A 96 -11.98 -11.38 5.62
N MET A 97 -11.16 -12.34 6.01
CA MET A 97 -11.17 -12.97 7.34
C MET A 97 -11.03 -11.90 8.44
N GLU A 98 -11.90 -11.96 9.46
CA GLU A 98 -11.91 -11.00 10.58
C GLU A 98 -10.61 -11.07 11.40
N LEU A 99 -10.19 -9.90 11.91
CA LEU A 99 -9.08 -9.73 12.86
C LEU A 99 -9.32 -10.56 14.13
N GLU A 100 -8.57 -11.64 14.35
CA GLU A 100 -8.44 -12.25 15.68
C GLU A 100 -7.30 -11.58 16.46
N GLY A 101 -7.59 -11.06 17.65
CA GLY A 101 -6.55 -10.85 18.67
C GLY A 101 -6.05 -9.43 18.96
N ARG A 102 -6.65 -8.36 18.42
CA ARG A 102 -6.47 -7.02 19.01
C ARG A 102 -7.66 -6.69 19.92
N ASP A 103 -7.38 -6.41 21.19
CA ASP A 103 -8.28 -5.61 22.03
C ASP A 103 -8.47 -4.27 21.29
N ARG A 104 -9.53 -4.19 20.48
CA ARG A 104 -9.96 -2.95 19.83
C ARG A 104 -10.37 -2.02 20.96
N ALA A 105 -9.43 -1.25 21.50
CA ALA A 105 -9.76 -0.05 22.25
C ALA A 105 -10.76 0.73 21.38
N GLU A 106 -12.00 0.82 21.85
CA GLU A 106 -13.22 1.24 21.13
C GLU A 106 -12.96 2.15 19.92
N ILE A 107 -12.65 1.57 18.75
CA ILE A 107 -12.64 2.31 17.50
C ILE A 107 -14.12 2.55 17.19
N LYS A 108 -14.61 3.75 17.51
CA LYS A 108 -15.94 4.21 17.09
C LYS A 108 -16.10 3.96 15.60
N GLU A 109 -17.31 3.61 15.15
CA GLU A 109 -17.61 3.41 13.73
C GLU A 109 -17.09 4.60 12.92
N ILE A 110 -16.21 4.35 11.94
CA ILE A 110 -15.60 5.40 11.12
C ILE A 110 -16.74 6.16 10.44
N PRO A 111 -16.85 7.49 10.62
CA PRO A 111 -17.87 8.26 9.93
C PRO A 111 -17.77 8.02 8.42
N ALA A 112 -18.88 7.77 7.73
CA ALA A 112 -18.87 7.54 6.28
C ALA A 112 -18.24 8.71 5.46
N SER A 113 -18.08 9.88 6.08
CA SER A 113 -17.37 11.04 5.54
C SER A 113 -15.83 10.99 5.70
N LEU A 114 -15.29 10.08 6.50
CA LEU A 114 -13.88 9.69 6.67
C LEU A 114 -13.59 8.36 5.94
N SER A 115 -14.08 8.21 4.71
CA SER A 115 -13.85 6.99 3.94
C SER A 115 -12.52 7.04 3.19
N ARG A 116 -11.88 5.88 3.05
CA ARG A 116 -10.68 5.64 2.23
C ARG A 116 -10.86 6.00 0.75
N THR A 117 -12.10 6.07 0.28
CA THR A 117 -12.46 6.42 -1.11
C THR A 117 -12.80 7.90 -1.30
N ARG A 118 -12.78 8.72 -0.25
CA ARG A 118 -13.06 10.15 -0.37
C ARG A 118 -11.79 10.94 -0.64
N ARG A 119 -11.99 12.21 -1.04
CA ARG A 119 -10.92 13.18 -1.15
C ARG A 119 -10.39 13.56 0.23
N TRP A 120 -9.08 13.47 0.38
CA TRP A 120 -8.29 13.87 1.53
C TRP A 120 -7.25 14.91 1.11
N ARG A 121 -7.20 16.06 1.79
CA ARG A 121 -6.11 17.02 1.67
C ARG A 121 -5.85 17.63 3.05
N PRO A 122 -4.71 17.34 3.70
CA PRO A 122 -3.69 16.35 3.30
C PRO A 122 -4.23 14.91 3.27
N ALA A 123 -3.59 14.00 2.52
CA ALA A 123 -3.98 12.59 2.38
C ALA A 123 -3.08 11.65 3.20
N PRO A 124 -3.66 10.74 4.02
CA PRO A 124 -2.89 9.68 4.68
C PRO A 124 -2.60 8.52 3.73
N ALA A 125 -1.64 7.68 4.07
CA ALA A 125 -1.50 6.37 3.43
C ALA A 125 -2.69 5.46 3.73
N GLY A 126 -2.94 4.47 2.88
CA GLY A 126 -4.07 3.55 2.97
C GLY A 126 -5.37 4.06 2.31
N VAL A 127 -5.35 5.25 1.69
CA VAL A 127 -6.50 5.80 0.96
C VAL A 127 -6.33 5.66 -0.55
N SER A 128 -7.44 5.90 -1.26
CA SER A 128 -7.52 5.85 -2.71
C SER A 128 -6.57 6.81 -3.42
N VAL A 129 -5.87 6.31 -4.44
CA VAL A 129 -5.01 7.09 -5.35
C VAL A 129 -5.02 6.46 -6.74
N GLY A 130 -4.68 7.20 -7.79
CA GLY A 130 -4.45 6.61 -9.10
C GLY A 130 -4.12 7.59 -10.20
N HIS A 131 -3.51 7.09 -11.27
CA HIS A 131 -3.37 7.80 -12.53
C HIS A 131 -4.75 8.08 -13.16
N PRO A 132 -4.97 9.21 -13.87
CA PRO A 132 -6.25 9.54 -14.51
C PRO A 132 -6.81 8.45 -15.45
N ASP A 133 -5.92 7.69 -16.09
CA ASP A 133 -6.28 6.68 -17.08
C ASP A 133 -6.46 5.26 -16.49
N ILE A 134 -6.38 5.09 -15.17
CA ILE A 134 -6.62 3.80 -14.48
C ILE A 134 -7.83 3.89 -13.54
N THR A 135 -8.13 2.78 -12.86
CA THR A 135 -9.25 2.71 -11.90
C THR A 135 -8.92 3.41 -10.57
N ALA A 136 -8.31 2.69 -9.63
CA ALA A 136 -7.77 3.19 -8.38
C ALA A 136 -6.92 2.10 -7.70
N GLY A 137 -5.92 2.52 -6.94
CA GLY A 137 -5.18 1.71 -5.98
C GLY A 137 -5.07 2.43 -4.64
N THR A 138 -4.02 2.10 -3.90
CA THR A 138 -3.76 2.63 -2.57
C THR A 138 -2.52 3.53 -2.54
N LEU A 139 -2.64 4.68 -1.85
CA LEU A 139 -1.51 5.51 -1.44
C LEU A 139 -0.71 4.72 -0.39
N GLY A 140 0.45 4.22 -0.78
CA GLY A 140 1.12 3.15 -0.04
C GLY A 140 1.78 3.58 1.25
N THR A 141 2.47 4.71 1.22
CA THR A 141 3.31 5.16 2.32
C THR A 141 2.97 6.58 2.73
N GLN A 142 3.23 6.89 3.99
CA GLN A 142 3.41 8.28 4.41
C GLN A 142 4.53 8.95 3.57
N PRO A 143 4.74 10.27 3.67
CA PRO A 143 5.78 10.95 2.93
C PRO A 143 7.14 10.34 3.20
N LEU A 144 7.86 10.08 2.11
CA LEU A 144 9.24 9.63 2.10
C LEU A 144 10.10 10.71 1.48
N ARG A 145 11.36 10.72 1.87
CA ARG A 145 12.40 11.60 1.34
C ARG A 145 13.34 10.77 0.49
N THR A 146 13.55 11.20 -0.75
CA THR A 146 14.55 10.64 -1.66
C THR A 146 15.95 11.15 -1.30
N GLN A 147 16.99 10.56 -1.89
CA GLN A 147 18.38 11.01 -1.74
C GLN A 147 18.62 12.43 -2.26
N ASP A 148 17.82 12.91 -3.22
CA ASP A 148 17.84 14.28 -3.74
C ASP A 148 16.84 15.21 -3.01
N GLU A 149 16.42 14.84 -1.79
CA GLU A 149 15.60 15.65 -0.89
C GLU A 149 14.18 15.96 -1.39
N LYS A 150 13.68 15.17 -2.35
CA LYS A 150 12.29 15.27 -2.82
C LYS A 150 11.35 14.55 -1.88
N LEU A 151 10.17 15.14 -1.70
CA LEU A 151 9.09 14.54 -0.94
C LEU A 151 8.22 13.69 -1.89
N VAL A 152 8.09 12.41 -1.58
CA VAL A 152 7.36 11.45 -2.41
C VAL A 152 6.45 10.55 -1.58
N PHE A 153 5.51 9.88 -2.22
CA PHE A 153 4.91 8.65 -1.68
C PHE A 153 5.10 7.49 -2.66
N LEU A 154 5.04 6.26 -2.15
CA LEU A 154 5.05 5.03 -2.94
C LEU A 154 3.64 4.52 -3.24
N THR A 155 3.49 3.94 -4.42
CA THR A 155 2.37 3.07 -4.80
C THR A 155 2.85 2.12 -5.91
N ASN A 156 1.99 1.28 -6.50
CA ASN A 156 2.41 0.45 -7.62
C ASN A 156 2.55 1.23 -8.93
N SER A 157 3.38 0.73 -9.85
CA SER A 157 3.51 1.30 -11.18
C SER A 157 2.19 1.19 -11.95
N HIS A 158 1.48 0.07 -11.85
CA HIS A 158 0.16 -0.05 -12.47
C HIS A 158 -0.92 0.88 -11.86
N VAL A 159 -0.67 1.45 -10.68
CA VAL A 159 -1.57 2.43 -10.03
C VAL A 159 -1.26 3.87 -10.46
N ALA A 160 0.01 4.26 -10.53
CA ALA A 160 0.41 5.64 -10.82
C ALA A 160 0.93 5.89 -12.24
N ALA A 161 1.25 4.84 -13.00
CA ALA A 161 1.94 4.94 -14.29
C ALA A 161 1.27 4.19 -15.45
N ASP A 162 -0.01 3.85 -15.33
CA ASP A 162 -0.81 3.12 -16.34
C ASP A 162 -0.03 1.94 -16.96
N SER A 163 0.54 1.11 -16.08
CA SER A 163 1.34 -0.08 -16.43
C SER A 163 2.46 0.21 -17.44
N GLY A 164 3.14 1.34 -17.27
CA GLY A 164 4.28 1.76 -18.10
C GLY A 164 3.92 2.62 -19.32
N ARG A 165 2.66 3.05 -19.45
CA ARG A 165 2.21 3.96 -20.53
C ARG A 165 2.23 5.44 -20.14
N ALA A 166 2.43 5.74 -18.87
CA ALA A 166 2.58 7.11 -18.39
C ALA A 166 3.96 7.70 -18.71
N ASN A 167 4.07 9.02 -18.55
CA ASN A 167 5.30 9.78 -18.62
C ASN A 167 5.63 10.36 -17.24
N ARG A 168 6.93 10.57 -16.99
CA ARG A 168 7.33 11.37 -15.82
C ARG A 168 6.72 12.77 -15.91
N GLY A 169 6.18 13.24 -14.80
CA GLY A 169 5.43 14.49 -14.70
C GLY A 169 3.92 14.34 -14.88
N ASP A 170 3.42 13.15 -15.25
CA ASP A 170 1.98 12.91 -15.32
C ASP A 170 1.34 13.08 -13.93
N MET A 171 0.14 13.64 -13.92
CA MET A 171 -0.59 13.88 -12.67
C MET A 171 -1.06 12.57 -12.05
N VAL A 172 -1.06 12.52 -10.72
CA VAL A 172 -1.69 11.46 -9.95
C VAL A 172 -2.81 12.08 -9.13
N LEU A 173 -3.94 11.38 -9.05
CA LEU A 173 -5.15 11.87 -8.38
C LEU A 173 -5.36 11.20 -7.03
N GLN A 174 -5.90 11.96 -6.08
CA GLN A 174 -6.41 11.45 -4.80
C GLN A 174 -7.77 12.11 -4.54
N PRO A 175 -8.88 11.35 -4.53
CA PRO A 175 -8.94 9.91 -4.70
C PRO A 175 -8.67 9.51 -6.16
N GLY A 176 -8.46 8.22 -6.44
CA GLY A 176 -8.33 7.72 -7.81
C GLY A 176 -9.64 7.88 -8.63
N PRO A 177 -9.58 7.81 -9.97
CA PRO A 177 -10.75 8.02 -10.84
C PRO A 177 -11.97 7.17 -10.52
N TYR A 178 -11.76 5.90 -10.17
CA TYR A 178 -12.84 4.97 -9.81
C TYR A 178 -13.66 5.44 -8.59
N ASP A 179 -13.05 6.23 -7.71
CA ASP A 179 -13.69 6.82 -6.53
C ASP A 179 -14.21 8.24 -6.74
N GLY A 180 -14.20 8.71 -7.98
CA GLY A 180 -14.70 10.03 -8.36
C GLY A 180 -13.66 11.14 -8.33
N GLY A 181 -12.36 10.80 -8.29
CA GLY A 181 -11.29 11.77 -8.50
C GLY A 181 -11.33 12.33 -9.92
N THR A 182 -11.09 13.64 -10.06
CA THR A 182 -11.15 14.34 -11.34
C THR A 182 -9.92 15.20 -11.58
N ALA A 183 -9.41 15.15 -12.82
CA ALA A 183 -8.33 16.02 -13.25
C ALA A 183 -8.87 17.40 -13.69
N PRO A 184 -8.19 18.52 -13.35
CA PRO A 184 -7.01 18.61 -12.48
C PRO A 184 -7.35 18.80 -10.98
N ASP A 185 -8.63 18.93 -10.61
CA ASP A 185 -9.06 19.39 -9.27
C ASP A 185 -8.61 18.49 -8.10
N ASP A 186 -8.38 17.21 -8.39
CA ASP A 186 -7.96 16.18 -7.42
C ASP A 186 -6.51 15.72 -7.59
N GLU A 187 -5.66 16.51 -8.28
CA GLU A 187 -4.22 16.26 -8.33
C GLU A 187 -3.61 16.24 -6.91
N ILE A 188 -2.87 15.18 -6.58
CA ILE A 188 -2.11 15.03 -5.32
C ILE A 188 -0.61 15.26 -5.54
N GLY A 189 -0.10 14.97 -6.74
CA GLY A 189 1.31 15.09 -7.08
C GLY A 189 1.59 14.64 -8.51
N SER A 190 2.86 14.65 -8.87
CA SER A 190 3.33 14.31 -10.22
C SER A 190 4.23 13.08 -10.20
N LEU A 191 4.04 12.18 -11.15
CA LEU A 191 4.80 10.93 -11.26
C LEU A 191 6.31 11.22 -11.47
N LEU A 192 7.15 10.82 -10.51
CA LEU A 192 8.58 11.12 -10.54
C LEU A 192 9.41 9.96 -11.13
N GLY A 193 9.05 8.74 -10.76
CA GLY A 193 9.73 7.52 -11.17
C GLY A 193 8.80 6.31 -11.09
N PHE A 194 8.98 5.36 -11.99
CA PHE A 194 8.22 4.12 -12.05
C PHE A 194 9.02 3.07 -12.84
N ASN A 195 8.82 1.81 -12.52
CA ASN A 195 9.34 0.72 -13.36
C ASN A 195 8.33 0.33 -14.44
N VAL A 196 8.83 -0.24 -15.53
CA VAL A 196 8.00 -0.85 -16.58
C VAL A 196 8.04 -2.36 -16.40
N ILE A 197 6.88 -3.01 -16.46
CA ILE A 197 6.77 -4.47 -16.39
C ILE A 197 7.12 -5.05 -17.76
N ASP A 198 8.11 -5.95 -17.78
CA ASP A 198 8.51 -6.73 -18.94
C ASP A 198 7.59 -7.95 -19.10
N ALA A 199 6.81 -7.97 -20.17
CA ALA A 199 5.90 -9.07 -20.49
C ALA A 199 6.60 -10.25 -21.19
N ASP A 200 7.90 -10.18 -21.46
CA ASP A 200 8.66 -11.30 -22.03
C ASP A 200 8.97 -12.36 -20.96
N THR A 201 8.06 -13.32 -20.82
CA THR A 201 8.24 -14.47 -19.92
C THR A 201 9.23 -15.51 -20.44
N SER A 202 9.80 -15.34 -21.65
CA SER A 202 10.76 -16.29 -22.24
C SER A 202 12.21 -15.96 -21.92
N SER A 203 12.48 -14.81 -21.31
CA SER A 203 13.82 -14.40 -20.90
C SER A 203 14.31 -15.30 -19.75
N PRO A 204 15.52 -15.90 -19.86
CA PRO A 204 16.14 -16.61 -18.73
C PRO A 204 16.65 -15.65 -17.63
N PHE A 205 16.56 -14.33 -17.86
CA PHE A 205 16.88 -13.29 -16.90
C PHE A 205 15.64 -12.39 -16.72
N PRO A 206 14.59 -12.86 -16.03
CA PRO A 206 13.41 -12.04 -15.76
C PRO A 206 13.80 -10.81 -14.94
N LYS A 207 13.35 -9.63 -15.38
CA LYS A 207 13.77 -8.34 -14.80
C LYS A 207 12.75 -7.74 -13.84
N ASN A 208 11.55 -8.32 -13.73
CA ASN A 208 10.47 -7.74 -12.95
C ASN A 208 10.64 -8.06 -11.46
N ARG A 209 11.56 -7.34 -10.82
CA ARG A 209 11.77 -7.37 -9.37
C ARG A 209 10.86 -6.41 -8.62
N THR A 210 10.11 -5.58 -9.35
CA THR A 210 9.26 -4.54 -8.76
C THR A 210 8.09 -4.17 -9.67
N ASP A 211 7.06 -3.60 -9.05
CA ASP A 211 5.89 -2.93 -9.63
C ASP A 211 5.61 -1.73 -8.71
N SER A 212 6.42 -0.70 -8.84
CA SER A 212 6.48 0.44 -7.95
C SER A 212 6.64 1.75 -8.71
N ALA A 213 6.03 2.79 -8.14
CA ALA A 213 6.16 4.15 -8.59
C ALA A 213 6.28 5.09 -7.38
N ILE A 214 7.10 6.14 -7.56
CA ILE A 214 7.21 7.27 -6.65
C ILE A 214 6.55 8.50 -7.28
N VAL A 215 5.75 9.20 -6.49
CA VAL A 215 5.02 10.40 -6.90
C VAL A 215 5.51 11.57 -6.06
N GLU A 216 6.06 12.59 -6.71
CA GLU A 216 6.51 13.83 -6.07
C GLU A 216 5.30 14.68 -5.65
N VAL A 217 5.32 15.15 -4.41
CA VAL A 217 4.21 15.88 -3.79
C VAL A 217 4.66 17.18 -3.15
N THR A 218 3.73 18.12 -2.98
CA THR A 218 3.97 19.26 -2.10
C THR A 218 3.79 18.84 -0.63
N PRO A 219 4.50 19.46 0.33
CA PRO A 219 4.45 19.07 1.73
C PRO A 219 3.06 19.09 2.38
N ASP A 220 2.16 19.94 1.92
CA ASP A 220 0.80 20.10 2.45
C ASP A 220 -0.22 19.10 1.89
N HIS A 221 0.18 18.25 0.94
CA HIS A 221 -0.70 17.27 0.31
C HIS A 221 -0.78 15.94 1.06
N LEU A 222 0.18 15.60 1.93
CA LEU A 222 0.24 14.30 2.61
C LEU A 222 0.25 14.42 4.13
N GLN A 223 -0.38 13.45 4.79
CA GLN A 223 -0.30 13.24 6.25
C GLN A 223 0.87 12.30 6.55
N THR A 224 1.49 12.42 7.72
CA THR A 224 2.62 11.57 8.13
C THR A 224 2.23 10.23 8.75
N ASP A 225 0.98 9.80 8.57
CA ASP A 225 0.46 8.54 9.11
C ASP A 225 -0.04 7.62 8.01
N ILE A 226 -0.22 6.35 8.40
CA ILE A 226 -0.91 5.35 7.62
C ILE A 226 -2.28 5.17 8.27
N TRP A 227 -3.34 5.47 7.52
CA TRP A 227 -4.71 5.52 8.02
C TRP A 227 -5.09 4.23 8.78
N GLU A 228 -5.53 4.38 10.03
CA GLU A 228 -5.88 3.31 10.98
C GLU A 228 -4.73 2.42 11.49
N LEU A 229 -3.47 2.67 11.10
CA LEU A 229 -2.31 2.09 11.78
C LEU A 229 -1.82 3.00 12.90
N HIS A 230 -1.31 2.38 13.95
CA HIS A 230 -1.02 3.03 15.22
C HIS A 230 0.42 3.55 15.29
N GLU A 231 1.30 2.94 14.51
CA GLU A 231 2.74 3.09 14.60
C GLU A 231 3.27 3.95 13.46
N ASP A 232 4.19 4.87 13.79
CA ASP A 232 4.94 5.61 12.78
C ASP A 232 5.79 4.63 11.95
N LEU A 233 5.87 4.84 10.64
CA LEU A 233 6.86 4.15 9.82
C LEU A 233 8.27 4.62 10.23
N ARG A 234 9.05 3.73 10.85
CA ARG A 234 10.40 4.01 11.33
C ARG A 234 11.47 3.72 10.29
N GLY A 235 11.18 2.85 9.35
CA GLY A 235 12.13 2.44 8.33
C GLY A 235 11.61 1.29 7.51
N PHE A 236 12.54 0.68 6.77
CA PHE A 236 12.27 -0.50 5.96
C PHE A 236 13.15 -1.65 6.45
N THR A 237 12.59 -2.85 6.45
CA THR A 237 13.30 -4.07 6.82
C THR A 237 12.82 -5.22 5.94
N ASP A 238 13.43 -6.37 6.06
CA ASP A 238 13.02 -7.56 5.34
C ASP A 238 11.77 -8.20 5.97
N ALA A 239 10.91 -8.80 5.15
CA ALA A 239 9.81 -9.61 5.67
C ALA A 239 10.34 -10.81 6.47
N GLU A 240 9.67 -11.16 7.57
CA GLU A 240 10.08 -12.27 8.43
C GLU A 240 9.10 -13.44 8.32
N VAL A 241 9.56 -14.59 7.83
CA VAL A 241 8.72 -15.78 7.70
C VAL A 241 8.23 -16.24 9.09
N GLY A 242 6.92 -16.49 9.17
CA GLY A 242 6.18 -16.82 10.40
C GLY A 242 5.64 -15.60 11.16
N ALA A 243 6.23 -14.42 10.96
CA ALA A 243 5.80 -13.20 11.64
C ALA A 243 4.52 -12.61 11.03
N ILE A 244 3.72 -11.96 11.89
CA ILE A 244 2.51 -11.23 11.47
C ILE A 244 2.92 -9.91 10.84
N HIS A 245 2.39 -9.65 9.66
CA HIS A 245 2.51 -8.39 8.95
C HIS A 245 1.14 -7.75 8.80
N THR A 246 1.13 -6.43 8.78
CA THR A 246 -0.07 -5.60 8.73
C THR A 246 -0.01 -4.68 7.53
N LYS A 247 -1.15 -4.45 6.89
CA LYS A 247 -1.27 -3.46 5.81
C LYS A 247 -2.50 -2.59 6.03
N SER A 248 -2.48 -1.39 5.49
CA SER A 248 -3.65 -0.51 5.38
C SER A 248 -3.95 -0.25 3.91
N GLY A 249 -5.13 -0.69 3.46
CA GLY A 249 -5.52 -0.68 2.04
C GLY A 249 -6.86 0.00 1.80
N ARG A 250 -6.99 0.62 0.63
CA ARG A 250 -8.20 1.33 0.21
C ARG A 250 -9.43 0.45 0.30
N THR A 251 -9.33 -0.81 -0.10
CA THR A 251 -10.47 -1.72 -0.28
C THR A 251 -10.77 -2.50 1.00
N THR A 252 -9.76 -3.15 1.58
CA THR A 252 -9.97 -4.06 2.72
C THR A 252 -9.65 -3.46 4.08
N GLY A 253 -9.19 -2.21 4.13
CA GLY A 253 -8.86 -1.52 5.37
C GLY A 253 -7.58 -2.06 6.00
N VAL A 254 -7.56 -2.19 7.33
CA VAL A 254 -6.45 -2.82 8.06
C VAL A 254 -6.64 -4.32 8.11
N THR A 255 -5.71 -5.08 7.54
CA THR A 255 -5.69 -6.54 7.61
C THR A 255 -4.29 -7.02 7.97
N GLN A 256 -4.22 -8.27 8.43
CA GLN A 256 -2.98 -8.91 8.84
C GLN A 256 -2.86 -10.30 8.24
N ALA A 257 -1.63 -10.72 7.95
CA ALA A 257 -1.31 -12.08 7.56
C ALA A 257 0.10 -12.46 8.01
N LYS A 258 0.37 -13.76 8.12
CA LYS A 258 1.73 -14.25 8.29
C LYS A 258 2.45 -14.25 6.96
N CYS A 259 3.75 -13.93 6.97
CA CYS A 259 4.64 -14.22 5.86
C CYS A 259 4.93 -15.73 5.85
N THR A 260 4.70 -16.40 4.73
CA THR A 260 4.80 -17.85 4.59
C THR A 260 6.01 -18.30 3.78
N ALA A 261 6.48 -17.45 2.86
CA ALA A 261 7.65 -17.73 2.04
C ALA A 261 8.27 -16.42 1.52
N ARG A 262 9.52 -16.47 1.08
CA ARG A 262 10.25 -15.37 0.46
C ARG A 262 10.98 -15.83 -0.79
N HIS A 263 11.53 -14.87 -1.52
CA HIS A 263 12.32 -15.08 -2.73
C HIS A 263 11.53 -15.89 -3.77
N ALA A 264 10.22 -15.63 -3.84
CA ALA A 264 9.31 -16.40 -4.65
C ALA A 264 9.15 -15.80 -6.05
N ASN A 265 9.13 -16.66 -7.06
CA ASN A 265 8.89 -16.28 -8.44
C ASN A 265 7.48 -16.70 -8.83
N PHE A 266 6.76 -15.83 -9.55
CA PHE A 266 5.41 -16.11 -10.01
C PHE A 266 5.18 -15.57 -11.41
N ASN A 267 4.46 -16.34 -12.23
CA ASN A 267 3.80 -15.81 -13.41
C ASN A 267 2.54 -15.05 -12.97
N VAL A 268 2.58 -13.73 -13.05
CA VAL A 268 1.49 -12.85 -12.62
C VAL A 268 0.71 -12.39 -13.84
N ARG A 269 -0.61 -12.59 -13.82
CA ARG A 269 -1.51 -12.07 -14.85
C ARG A 269 -1.84 -10.60 -14.57
N TYR A 270 -1.45 -9.74 -15.51
CA TYR A 270 -1.85 -8.35 -15.63
C TYR A 270 -2.96 -8.19 -16.69
N SER A 271 -3.59 -7.03 -16.77
CA SER A 271 -4.61 -6.77 -17.80
C SER A 271 -4.05 -6.81 -19.24
N HIS A 272 -2.75 -6.56 -19.43
CA HIS A 272 -2.10 -6.54 -20.75
C HIS A 272 -1.30 -7.81 -21.09
N GLY A 273 -1.23 -8.80 -20.20
CA GLY A 273 -0.46 -10.02 -20.42
C GLY A 273 -0.05 -10.73 -19.15
N VAL A 274 0.85 -11.71 -19.27
CA VAL A 274 1.46 -12.38 -18.13
C VAL A 274 2.91 -11.91 -18.04
N ALA A 275 3.38 -11.64 -16.83
CA ALA A 275 4.76 -11.27 -16.56
C ALA A 275 5.34 -12.16 -15.46
N LYS A 276 6.59 -12.62 -15.64
CA LYS A 276 7.31 -13.36 -14.59
C LYS A 276 7.84 -12.33 -13.60
N MET A 277 7.25 -12.30 -12.42
CA MET A 277 7.71 -11.53 -11.27
C MET A 277 8.66 -12.38 -10.46
N VAL A 278 9.74 -11.77 -10.00
CA VAL A 278 10.79 -12.49 -9.27
C VAL A 278 11.06 -11.84 -7.93
N ASP A 279 11.52 -12.66 -6.99
CA ASP A 279 11.93 -12.22 -5.66
C ASP A 279 10.78 -11.56 -4.85
N CYS A 280 9.63 -12.24 -4.82
CA CYS A 280 8.44 -11.80 -4.08
C CYS A 280 8.41 -12.36 -2.65
N ASP A 281 7.87 -11.59 -1.72
CA ASP A 281 7.42 -12.05 -0.41
C ASP A 281 6.00 -12.60 -0.52
N VAL A 282 5.73 -13.74 0.14
CA VAL A 282 4.44 -14.42 0.12
C VAL A 282 3.80 -14.38 1.50
N PHE A 283 2.55 -13.94 1.54
CA PHE A 283 1.75 -13.86 2.75
C PHE A 283 0.47 -14.69 2.59
N ASN A 284 -0.12 -15.13 3.70
CA ASN A 284 -1.52 -15.59 3.66
C ASN A 284 -2.42 -14.48 3.07
N ALA A 285 -3.56 -14.88 2.49
CA ALA A 285 -4.50 -13.92 1.90
C ALA A 285 -4.93 -12.83 2.89
N MET A 286 -4.64 -11.57 2.56
CA MET A 286 -5.04 -10.39 3.33
C MET A 286 -5.47 -9.20 2.46
N ALA A 287 -5.49 -9.37 1.13
CA ALA A 287 -5.68 -8.28 0.18
C ALA A 287 -6.71 -8.62 -0.90
N LYS A 288 -7.24 -7.57 -1.55
CA LYS A 288 -8.11 -7.67 -2.72
C LYS A 288 -7.74 -6.62 -3.76
N GLY A 289 -8.39 -6.72 -4.93
CA GLY A 289 -8.37 -5.68 -5.95
C GLY A 289 -8.57 -4.28 -5.36
N GLY A 290 -7.64 -3.37 -5.67
CA GLY A 290 -7.61 -1.99 -5.16
C GLY A 290 -6.80 -1.78 -3.88
N ASP A 291 -6.33 -2.83 -3.19
CA ASP A 291 -5.30 -2.69 -2.15
C ASP A 291 -3.88 -2.58 -2.73
N SER A 292 -3.72 -2.80 -4.05
CA SER A 292 -2.47 -2.54 -4.78
C SER A 292 -1.86 -1.20 -4.39
N GLY A 293 -0.60 -1.24 -4.00
CA GLY A 293 0.18 -0.09 -3.56
C GLY A 293 0.24 0.04 -2.04
N SER A 294 -0.56 -0.70 -1.26
CA SER A 294 -0.44 -0.72 0.20
C SER A 294 0.96 -1.15 0.65
N LEU A 295 1.55 -0.38 1.58
CA LEU A 295 2.69 -0.86 2.35
C LEU A 295 2.24 -1.98 3.30
N ILE A 296 2.95 -3.11 3.23
CA ILE A 296 2.92 -4.19 4.21
C ILE A 296 4.08 -3.93 5.17
N GLY A 297 3.83 -4.01 6.47
CA GLY A 297 4.87 -3.81 7.48
C GLY A 297 4.71 -4.71 8.69
N MET A 298 5.77 -4.82 9.46
CA MET A 298 5.83 -5.54 10.74
C MET A 298 6.04 -4.55 11.88
N GLU A 299 5.38 -4.76 13.01
CA GLU A 299 5.61 -3.98 14.21
C GLU A 299 6.86 -4.48 14.95
N ARG A 300 7.74 -3.55 15.33
CA ARG A 300 8.91 -3.78 16.19
C ARG A 300 8.82 -2.88 17.42
N GLU A 301 9.77 -3.02 18.35
CA GLU A 301 9.77 -2.25 19.61
C GLU A 301 9.76 -0.72 19.42
N ASP A 302 10.31 -0.22 18.31
CA ASP A 302 10.44 1.21 18.00
C ASP A 302 9.35 1.75 17.05
N GLY A 303 8.54 0.89 16.44
CA GLY A 303 7.41 1.26 15.58
C GLY A 303 7.21 0.32 14.39
N LEU A 304 6.55 0.81 13.33
CA LEU A 304 6.29 0.03 12.12
C LEU A 304 7.52 0.05 11.21
N HIS A 305 7.91 -1.12 10.73
CA HIS A 305 8.91 -1.26 9.67
C HIS A 305 8.25 -1.81 8.41
N GLY A 306 8.34 -1.07 7.31
CA GLY A 306 7.79 -1.49 6.03
C GLY A 306 8.63 -2.62 5.45
N THR A 307 7.99 -3.72 5.07
CA THR A 307 8.67 -4.91 4.55
C THR A 307 8.48 -5.07 3.05
N SER A 308 7.26 -4.84 2.58
CA SER A 308 6.91 -5.16 1.20
C SER A 308 5.84 -4.20 0.65
N LEU A 309 5.85 -3.97 -0.66
CA LEU A 309 4.81 -3.25 -1.39
C LEU A 309 3.84 -4.25 -2.03
N LEU A 310 2.57 -4.22 -1.60
CA LEU A 310 1.53 -5.12 -2.09
C LEU A 310 1.22 -4.81 -3.56
N PHE A 311 1.17 -5.83 -4.43
CA PHE A 311 0.85 -5.64 -5.86
C PHE A 311 -0.03 -6.73 -6.49
N ALA A 312 0.06 -7.96 -5.99
CA ALA A 312 -0.59 -9.13 -6.58
C ALA A 312 -1.06 -10.12 -5.52
N GLY A 313 -1.82 -11.12 -5.93
CA GLY A 313 -2.25 -12.21 -5.07
C GLY A 313 -3.27 -13.12 -5.73
N SER A 314 -3.93 -13.91 -4.89
CA SER A 314 -5.02 -14.80 -5.24
C SER A 314 -6.04 -14.87 -4.09
N SER A 315 -7.00 -15.79 -4.16
CA SER A 315 -7.89 -16.08 -3.03
C SER A 315 -7.18 -16.74 -1.85
N SER A 316 -5.99 -17.32 -2.03
CA SER A 316 -5.26 -18.06 -0.98
C SER A 316 -4.02 -17.33 -0.47
N LEU A 317 -3.43 -16.41 -1.25
CA LEU A 317 -2.22 -15.71 -0.87
C LEU A 317 -2.20 -14.24 -1.30
N THR A 318 -1.28 -13.48 -0.71
CA THR A 318 -0.97 -12.08 -1.07
C THR A 318 0.52 -12.00 -1.37
N LEU A 319 0.88 -11.30 -2.44
CA LEU A 319 2.27 -11.08 -2.85
C LEU A 319 2.69 -9.64 -2.57
N GLY A 320 3.86 -9.50 -1.94
CA GLY A 320 4.53 -8.24 -1.71
C GLY A 320 5.87 -8.19 -2.44
N ILE A 321 6.22 -7.03 -2.98
CA ILE A 321 7.56 -6.74 -3.48
C ILE A 321 8.43 -6.30 -2.31
N PRO A 322 9.58 -6.96 -2.02
CA PRO A 322 10.46 -6.54 -0.96
C PRO A 322 10.86 -5.07 -1.07
N MET A 323 10.84 -4.33 0.05
CA MET A 323 11.22 -2.92 0.06
C MET A 323 12.69 -2.70 -0.34
N ALA A 324 13.55 -3.70 -0.21
CA ALA A 324 14.90 -3.70 -0.77
C ALA A 324 14.89 -3.48 -2.29
N ASN A 325 14.02 -4.19 -3.02
CA ASN A 325 13.91 -4.11 -4.48
C ASN A 325 13.31 -2.77 -4.91
N VAL A 326 12.36 -2.23 -4.13
CA VAL A 326 11.81 -0.89 -4.37
C VAL A 326 12.89 0.18 -4.20
N GLN A 327 13.75 0.08 -3.18
CA GLN A 327 14.84 1.03 -2.97
C GLN A 327 16.00 0.85 -3.97
N GLU A 328 16.20 -0.34 -4.53
CA GLU A 328 17.15 -0.54 -5.62
C GLU A 328 16.70 0.18 -6.89
N GLU A 329 15.39 0.13 -7.20
CA GLU A 329 14.80 0.81 -8.36
C GLU A 329 14.80 2.34 -8.21
N HIS A 330 14.37 2.84 -7.03
CA HIS A 330 14.11 4.27 -6.82
C HIS A 330 15.20 5.02 -6.04
N GLY A 331 16.22 4.30 -5.56
CA GLY A 331 17.20 4.81 -4.58
C GLY A 331 16.68 4.73 -3.14
N GLN A 332 17.54 5.10 -2.19
CA GLN A 332 17.19 5.04 -0.77
C GLN A 332 16.03 6.00 -0.45
N LEU A 333 15.03 5.49 0.30
CA LEU A 333 13.86 6.24 0.73
C LEU A 333 13.85 6.31 2.26
N THR A 334 13.65 7.50 2.81
CA THR A 334 13.61 7.70 4.27
C THR A 334 12.23 8.18 4.69
N PRO A 335 11.55 7.49 5.63
CA PRO A 335 10.28 7.98 6.18
C PRO A 335 10.43 9.36 6.80
N VAL A 336 9.53 10.28 6.44
CA VAL A 336 9.43 11.59 7.09
C VAL A 336 8.52 11.45 8.30
N THR A 337 8.99 11.91 9.46
CA THR A 337 8.20 11.89 10.68
C THR A 337 7.51 13.24 10.90
N SER A 338 6.46 13.26 11.72
CA SER A 338 5.79 14.52 12.10
C SER A 338 6.71 15.55 12.76
N GLN A 339 7.87 15.13 13.28
CA GLN A 339 8.91 16.00 13.84
C GLN A 339 9.72 16.74 12.78
N ASP A 340 9.81 16.19 11.56
CA ASP A 340 10.60 16.75 10.46
C ASP A 340 9.83 17.80 9.65
N LEU A 341 8.51 17.88 9.83
CA LEU A 341 7.62 18.82 9.12
C LEU A 341 7.31 20.09 9.89
N VAL A 342 7.71 20.18 11.16
CA VAL A 342 7.53 21.38 11.99
C VAL A 342 8.87 22.06 12.16
N ASP A 343 9.03 23.24 11.55
CA ASP A 343 10.20 24.09 11.80
C ASP A 343 10.28 24.36 13.31
N ALA A 344 11.45 24.13 13.90
CA ALA A 344 11.65 24.14 15.35
C ALA A 344 11.32 25.50 15.99
N ASP A 345 11.24 26.56 15.17
CA ASP A 345 11.03 27.94 15.59
C ASP A 345 9.61 28.50 15.29
N ASP A 346 8.69 27.76 14.63
CA ASP A 346 7.42 28.34 14.14
C ASP A 346 6.17 27.95 14.97
N MET A 347 5.96 28.67 16.07
CA MET A 347 4.69 28.68 16.82
C MET A 347 3.80 29.87 16.40
N ARG A 348 3.11 29.79 15.24
CA ARG A 348 1.85 30.52 14.91
C ARG A 348 1.36 30.16 13.49
N ILE A 349 0.03 30.05 13.31
CA ILE A 349 -0.72 29.74 12.07
C ILE A 349 0.11 28.97 11.03
N THR A 350 0.16 27.65 11.18
CA THR A 350 0.93 26.80 10.30
C THR A 350 0.02 26.39 9.14
N GLY A 351 0.29 26.88 7.94
CA GLY A 351 -0.27 26.31 6.71
C GLY A 351 -1.77 26.51 6.41
N THR A 352 -2.17 25.94 5.27
CA THR A 352 -3.55 25.86 4.78
C THR A 352 -3.97 24.40 4.86
N ALA A 353 -5.01 24.08 5.63
CA ALA A 353 -5.56 22.73 5.72
C ALA A 353 -6.17 22.32 4.37
N PHE A 354 -6.98 23.19 3.77
CA PHE A 354 -7.54 23.00 2.43
C PHE A 354 -8.09 24.32 1.88
N ARG A 355 -8.25 24.37 0.55
CA ARG A 355 -8.94 25.46 -0.17
C ARG A 355 -10.32 25.02 -0.63
N VAL A 356 -11.28 25.94 -0.65
CA VAL A 356 -12.63 25.67 -1.14
C VAL A 356 -13.32 26.88 -1.75
N SER A 357 -14.05 26.65 -2.84
CA SER A 357 -15.06 27.57 -3.37
C SER A 357 -16.44 27.20 -2.85
N LEU A 358 -17.09 28.13 -2.17
CA LEU A 358 -18.43 27.95 -1.59
C LEU A 358 -19.44 28.82 -2.33
N ASN A 359 -20.51 28.21 -2.83
CA ASN A 359 -21.67 28.93 -3.38
C ASN A 359 -22.38 29.74 -2.29
N PRO A 360 -23.27 30.69 -2.68
CA PRO A 360 -23.98 31.51 -1.71
C PRO A 360 -24.75 30.66 -0.69
N SER A 361 -24.59 30.97 0.60
CA SER A 361 -25.21 30.22 1.71
C SER A 361 -24.87 28.72 1.75
N GLN A 362 -23.81 28.29 1.05
CA GLN A 362 -23.35 26.91 1.11
C GLN A 362 -22.55 26.66 2.38
N SER A 363 -22.79 25.50 2.98
CA SER A 363 -21.92 24.92 3.98
C SER A 363 -21.37 23.58 3.50
N ILE A 364 -20.12 23.29 3.87
CA ILE A 364 -19.49 21.99 3.63
C ILE A 364 -18.81 21.50 4.89
N ASN A 365 -18.61 20.19 4.97
CA ASN A 365 -17.78 19.54 6.00
C ASN A 365 -16.54 18.91 5.35
N ARG A 366 -15.39 19.11 5.98
CA ARG A 366 -14.09 18.54 5.56
C ARG A 366 -13.32 18.08 6.79
N TRP A 367 -12.68 16.92 6.67
CA TRP A 367 -11.86 16.38 7.75
C TRP A 367 -10.42 16.88 7.62
N SER A 368 -9.79 17.13 8.77
CA SER A 368 -8.36 17.46 8.89
C SER A 368 -7.76 16.67 10.05
N GLY A 369 -6.66 15.98 9.82
CA GLY A 369 -5.98 15.13 10.81
C GLY A 369 -4.96 14.19 10.14
N PRO A 370 -4.43 13.18 10.86
CA PRO A 370 -4.50 13.16 12.31
C PRO A 370 -3.58 14.25 12.84
N TRP A 371 -4.03 14.94 13.86
CA TRP A 371 -3.17 15.80 14.65
C TRP A 371 -2.70 15.00 15.85
N ALA A 372 -1.40 15.06 16.15
CA ALA A 372 -0.90 14.39 17.35
C ALA A 372 -1.68 14.88 18.58
N ASP A 373 -2.05 13.96 19.47
CA ASP A 373 -2.97 14.28 20.58
C ASP A 373 -2.46 15.36 21.54
N ARG A 374 -1.13 15.52 21.56
CA ARG A 374 -0.38 16.54 22.31
C ARG A 374 -0.57 17.95 21.78
N TYR A 375 -1.32 18.13 20.70
CA TYR A 375 -1.56 19.42 20.09
C TYR A 375 -3.05 19.78 20.12
N SER A 376 -3.33 21.02 20.53
CA SER A 376 -4.60 21.68 20.27
C SER A 376 -4.53 22.38 18.91
N VAL A 377 -5.54 22.11 18.07
CA VAL A 377 -5.58 22.60 16.69
C VAL A 377 -6.83 23.41 16.47
N ASP A 378 -6.65 24.67 16.06
CA ASP A 378 -7.72 25.59 15.69
C ASP A 378 -7.74 25.82 14.19
N PHE A 379 -8.92 26.09 13.63
CA PHE A 379 -9.11 26.32 12.19
C PHE A 379 -9.77 27.66 11.92
N VAL A 380 -9.27 28.38 10.91
CA VAL A 380 -9.78 29.70 10.51
C VAL A 380 -9.91 29.77 9.00
N GLY A 381 -11.14 29.92 8.51
CA GLY A 381 -11.44 30.24 7.12
C GLY A 381 -11.05 31.69 6.80
N GLN A 382 -10.19 31.87 5.80
CA GLN A 382 -9.75 33.16 5.28
C GLN A 382 -10.22 33.31 3.82
N PRO A 383 -11.22 34.16 3.55
CA PRO A 383 -11.62 34.50 2.19
C PRO A 383 -10.45 35.07 1.39
N VAL A 384 -10.24 34.58 0.16
CA VAL A 384 -9.15 35.04 -0.73
C VAL A 384 -9.34 36.50 -1.12
N ASN A 385 -10.60 36.95 -1.24
CA ASN A 385 -10.96 38.34 -1.45
C ASN A 385 -11.42 38.95 -0.12
N ASN A 386 -10.74 39.99 0.37
CA ASN A 386 -10.98 40.67 1.65
C ASN A 386 -12.46 40.68 2.11
N GLY A 387 -12.76 40.04 3.25
CA GLY A 387 -14.06 40.06 3.92
C GLY A 387 -14.15 39.03 5.06
N ASP A 388 -15.15 39.19 5.95
CA ASP A 388 -15.41 38.33 7.12
C ASP A 388 -16.63 37.41 6.90
N TRP A 389 -16.81 36.90 5.68
CA TRP A 389 -18.04 36.21 5.25
C TRP A 389 -17.95 34.69 5.27
N VAL A 390 -16.88 34.15 5.86
CA VAL A 390 -16.71 32.72 6.07
C VAL A 390 -16.62 32.44 7.55
N SER A 391 -17.49 31.55 8.03
CA SER A 391 -17.37 30.98 9.37
C SER A 391 -16.76 29.59 9.31
N THR A 392 -16.04 29.23 10.36
CA THR A 392 -15.41 27.92 10.53
C THR A 392 -15.69 27.39 11.92
N SER A 393 -16.11 26.13 12.02
CA SER A 393 -16.34 25.43 13.29
C SER A 393 -15.84 24.00 13.21
N VAL A 394 -15.49 23.43 14.37
CA VAL A 394 -15.26 22.00 14.52
C VAL A 394 -16.57 21.36 14.95
N GLU A 395 -17.16 20.54 14.08
CA GLU A 395 -18.45 19.88 14.33
C GLU A 395 -18.27 18.57 15.09
N SER A 396 -17.19 17.84 14.82
CA SER A 396 -16.90 16.59 15.50
C SER A 396 -15.41 16.28 15.52
N THR A 397 -15.02 15.38 16.41
CA THR A 397 -13.67 14.81 16.43
C THR A 397 -13.73 13.30 16.37
N TYR A 398 -12.80 12.71 15.63
CA TYR A 398 -12.62 11.27 15.53
C TYR A 398 -11.21 10.94 15.99
N ARG A 399 -11.11 10.17 17.08
CA ARG A 399 -9.81 9.78 17.65
C ARG A 399 -9.44 8.42 17.12
N THR A 400 -8.23 8.34 16.61
CA THR A 400 -7.54 7.11 16.25
C THR A 400 -6.27 7.03 17.08
N SER A 401 -5.59 5.90 16.95
CA SER A 401 -4.24 5.74 17.44
C SER A 401 -3.20 6.67 16.81
N SER A 402 -3.36 7.03 15.53
CA SER A 402 -2.45 7.95 14.84
C SER A 402 -2.68 9.41 15.24
N GLY A 403 -3.79 9.70 15.93
CA GLY A 403 -4.10 11.02 16.49
C GLY A 403 -5.57 11.40 16.34
N VAL A 404 -5.83 12.71 16.35
CA VAL A 404 -7.18 13.28 16.35
C VAL A 404 -7.50 13.88 14.99
N TYR A 405 -8.61 13.45 14.39
CA TYR A 405 -9.21 14.08 13.22
C TYR A 405 -10.30 15.04 13.65
N TYR A 406 -10.34 16.22 13.04
CA TYR A 406 -11.35 17.26 13.25
C TYR A 406 -12.22 17.39 12.00
N GLN A 407 -13.54 17.27 12.16
CA GLN A 407 -14.49 17.59 11.10
C GLN A 407 -14.78 19.07 11.15
N ILE A 408 -14.29 19.80 10.16
CA ILE A 408 -14.41 21.24 10.08
C ILE A 408 -15.57 21.57 9.16
N GLN A 409 -16.53 22.33 9.67
CA GLN A 409 -17.56 22.95 8.87
C GLN A 409 -17.09 24.33 8.43
N VAL A 410 -17.29 24.62 7.14
CA VAL A 410 -17.02 25.93 6.56
C VAL A 410 -18.29 26.40 5.89
N GLU A 411 -18.70 27.63 6.20
CA GLU A 411 -19.95 28.20 5.68
C GLU A 411 -19.68 29.56 5.04
N ASN A 412 -20.19 29.74 3.83
CA ASN A 412 -20.27 31.04 3.19
C ASN A 412 -21.52 31.76 3.69
N GLN A 413 -21.33 32.74 4.57
CA GLN A 413 -22.40 33.56 5.12
C GLN A 413 -22.94 34.59 4.11
N TRP A 414 -22.31 34.71 2.93
CA TRP A 414 -22.78 35.59 1.88
C TRP A 414 -23.90 34.95 1.08
N SER A 415 -25.08 35.54 1.13
CA SER A 415 -26.29 35.03 0.48
C SER A 415 -26.37 35.24 -1.04
N SER A 416 -25.42 35.97 -1.64
CA SER A 416 -25.52 36.37 -3.06
C SER A 416 -24.27 36.14 -3.91
N ARG A 417 -23.15 35.70 -3.31
CA ARG A 417 -21.90 35.47 -4.06
C ARG A 417 -21.17 34.25 -3.57
N SER A 418 -20.46 33.60 -4.49
CA SER A 418 -19.52 32.56 -4.14
C SER A 418 -18.26 33.15 -3.52
N VAL A 419 -17.64 32.41 -2.61
CA VAL A 419 -16.42 32.81 -1.91
C VAL A 419 -15.39 31.70 -2.02
N ASP A 420 -14.21 32.06 -2.52
CA ASP A 420 -13.01 31.23 -2.41
C ASP A 420 -12.37 31.48 -1.04
N CYS A 421 -12.05 30.40 -0.33
CA CYS A 421 -11.56 30.44 1.04
C CYS A 421 -10.39 29.48 1.24
N ASP A 422 -9.35 29.97 1.90
CA ASP A 422 -8.27 29.16 2.48
C ASP A 422 -8.63 28.83 3.93
N VAL A 423 -8.81 27.56 4.29
CA VAL A 423 -8.95 27.16 5.69
C VAL A 423 -7.57 26.94 6.26
N LYS A 424 -7.12 27.82 7.15
CA LYS A 424 -5.81 27.73 7.81
C LYS A 424 -5.93 27.05 9.15
N TYR A 425 -4.86 26.44 9.62
CA TYR A 425 -4.80 25.84 10.95
C TYR A 425 -3.74 26.52 11.81
N SER A 426 -3.91 26.45 13.13
CA SER A 426 -2.87 26.81 14.09
C SER A 426 -2.74 25.72 15.12
N VAL A 427 -1.50 25.30 15.34
CA VAL A 427 -1.16 24.25 16.30
C VAL A 427 -0.58 24.88 17.54
N THR A 428 -1.08 24.47 18.71
CA THR A 428 -0.51 24.82 20.02
C THR A 428 -0.24 23.54 20.80
N ARG A 429 0.88 23.51 21.52
CA ARG A 429 1.28 22.36 22.35
C ARG A 429 0.64 22.42 23.73
#